data_AF-D8FKH5-F1
#
_entry.id   AF-D8FKH5-F1
#
_cell.length_a   1.000
_cell.length_b   1.000
_cell.length_c   1.000
_cell.angle_alpha   90.00
_cell.angle_beta   90.00
_cell.angle_gamma   90.00
#
_symmetry.space_group_name_H-M   'P 1'
#
loop_
_entity.id
_entity.type
_entity.pdbx_description
1 polymer ?
#
loop_
_entity_poly.entity_id
_entity_poly.type
_entity_poly.pdbx_seq_one_letter_code
_entity_poly.pdbx_strand_id
1 'polypeptide(L)'
;MEKNKYIKPLIFFFMLTLLINLLTVFMNKRAYDKEDILRSKKEEYNKKTEELNKIKYNLNTAKETYDNLSGEFQEKFGYDYNLSQEEELRNFSMLKKNENKDILDNLRKLVKNYHKYYDGSIYTNEIFDSTMSNFTSLSEDINYEQYKDIVNDLKINKFIDEANDGAIFYLKNKNADKKDLNLYLFIYAYYSSALKFFSENENIPIYELYASVVNLENLCKKMEDLSYKLGDLNSENLEYLKNNIYELMKTYYGNLGILNSLE
;
A
#
# COMPACT_ATOMS: atom_id res chain seq x y z
N MET A 1 37.84 4.21 -118.50
CA MET A 1 36.78 3.74 -117.59
C MET A 1 36.96 4.42 -116.25
N GLU A 2 36.09 5.36 -115.92
CA GLU A 2 36.12 6.11 -114.68
C GLU A 2 36.07 5.15 -113.49
N LYS A 3 37.14 5.13 -112.67
CA LYS A 3 37.16 4.38 -111.41
C LYS A 3 36.07 4.98 -110.52
N ASN A 4 35.00 4.20 -110.36
CA ASN A 4 33.75 4.53 -109.70
C ASN A 4 34.00 5.24 -108.35
N LYS A 5 33.95 6.59 -108.38
CA LYS A 5 34.42 7.50 -107.31
C LYS A 5 33.65 7.32 -105.99
N TYR A 6 32.52 6.60 -106.06
CA TYR A 6 31.58 6.36 -104.97
C TYR A 6 31.80 5.03 -104.21
N ILE A 7 32.64 4.11 -104.71
CA ILE A 7 32.83 2.79 -104.05
C ILE A 7 33.52 2.92 -102.68
N LYS A 8 34.56 3.76 -102.57
CA LYS A 8 35.28 3.98 -101.30
C LYS A 8 34.37 4.56 -100.19
N PRO A 9 33.61 5.65 -100.43
CA PRO A 9 32.68 6.14 -99.43
C PRO A 9 31.55 5.14 -99.12
N LEU A 10 31.09 4.35 -100.10
CA LEU A 10 30.07 3.32 -99.87
C LEU A 10 30.58 2.20 -98.93
N ILE A 11 31.82 1.72 -99.13
CA ILE A 11 32.47 0.75 -98.25
C ILE A 11 32.68 1.35 -96.85
N PHE A 12 33.07 2.63 -96.76
CA PHE A 12 33.21 3.31 -95.49
C PHE A 12 31.87 3.40 -94.72
N PHE A 13 30.78 3.78 -95.39
CA PHE A 13 29.45 3.80 -94.79
C PHE A 13 28.98 2.40 -94.39
N PHE A 14 29.28 1.37 -95.18
CA PHE A 14 28.95 -0.02 -94.85
C PHE A 14 29.73 -0.53 -93.62
N MET A 15 31.02 -0.22 -93.51
CA MET A 15 31.82 -0.54 -92.33
C MET A 15 31.35 0.23 -91.10
N LEU A 16 30.94 1.50 -91.28
CA LEU A 16 30.40 2.34 -90.21
C LEU A 16 29.05 1.81 -89.70
N THR A 17 28.13 1.39 -90.58
CA THR A 17 26.86 0.79 -90.17
C THR A 17 27.04 -0.57 -89.49
N LEU A 18 28.01 -1.38 -89.94
CA LEU A 18 28.41 -2.61 -89.25
C LEU A 18 28.93 -2.33 -87.84
N LEU A 19 29.81 -1.33 -87.69
CA LEU A 19 30.37 -0.93 -86.40
C LEU A 19 29.28 -0.43 -85.45
N ILE A 20 28.36 0.40 -85.95
CA ILE A 20 27.22 0.90 -85.18
C ILE A 20 26.34 -0.27 -84.74
N ASN A 21 25.96 -1.18 -85.63
CA ASN A 21 25.15 -2.36 -85.26
C ASN A 21 25.84 -3.25 -84.21
N LEU A 22 27.15 -3.48 -84.33
CA LEU A 22 27.94 -4.20 -83.33
C LEU A 22 27.93 -3.50 -81.97
N LEU A 23 28.10 -2.17 -81.95
CA LEU A 23 28.02 -1.38 -80.72
C LEU A 23 26.62 -1.44 -80.11
N THR A 24 25.55 -1.34 -80.91
CA THR A 24 24.17 -1.43 -80.43
C THR A 24 23.87 -2.80 -79.81
N VAL A 25 24.30 -3.89 -80.45
CA VAL A 25 24.16 -5.26 -79.92
C VAL A 25 24.93 -5.43 -78.61
N PHE A 26 26.16 -4.91 -78.53
CA PHE A 26 26.97 -4.98 -77.32
C PHE A 26 26.37 -4.15 -76.17
N MET A 27 25.87 -2.95 -76.45
CA MET A 27 25.19 -2.10 -75.46
C MET A 27 23.88 -2.73 -74.97
N ASN A 28 23.07 -3.29 -75.87
CA ASN A 28 21.85 -4.01 -75.51
C ASN A 28 22.16 -5.21 -74.62
N LYS A 29 23.15 -6.03 -74.97
CA LYS A 29 23.58 -7.16 -74.13
C LYS A 29 24.00 -6.71 -72.73
N ARG A 30 24.82 -5.65 -72.63
CA ARG A 30 25.23 -5.07 -71.33
C ARG A 30 24.04 -4.52 -70.52
N ALA A 31 23.03 -3.97 -71.18
CA ALA A 31 21.83 -3.47 -70.52
C ALA A 31 21.00 -4.64 -69.95
N TYR A 32 20.80 -5.70 -70.74
CA TYR A 32 20.17 -6.94 -70.27
C TYR A 32 20.94 -7.59 -69.10
N ASP A 33 22.26 -7.71 -69.19
CA ASP A 33 23.08 -8.28 -68.11
C ASP A 33 22.96 -7.46 -66.81
N LYS A 34 22.89 -6.11 -66.91
CA LYS A 34 22.67 -5.24 -65.74
C LYS A 34 21.27 -5.39 -65.16
N GLU A 35 20.26 -5.52 -66.00
CA GLU A 35 18.87 -5.72 -65.58
C GLU A 35 18.70 -7.05 -64.83
N ASP A 36 19.35 -8.11 -65.30
CA ASP A 36 19.32 -9.43 -64.66
C ASP A 36 20.06 -9.45 -63.30
N ILE A 37 21.18 -8.73 -63.20
CA ILE A 37 21.89 -8.51 -61.92
C ILE A 37 21.04 -7.68 -60.95
N LEU A 38 20.34 -6.65 -61.43
CA LEU A 38 19.44 -5.82 -60.61
C LEU A 38 18.25 -6.64 -60.11
N ARG A 39 17.67 -7.47 -60.99
CA ARG A 39 16.57 -8.36 -60.65
C ARG A 39 16.97 -9.39 -59.60
N SER A 40 18.08 -10.09 -59.80
CA SER A 40 18.61 -11.06 -58.83
C SER A 40 18.92 -10.42 -57.48
N LYS A 41 19.54 -9.24 -57.44
CA LYS A 41 19.76 -8.49 -56.19
C LYS A 41 18.47 -8.06 -55.50
N LYS A 42 17.45 -7.67 -56.27
CA LYS A 42 16.12 -7.30 -55.72
C LYS A 42 15.42 -8.53 -55.14
N GLU A 43 15.51 -9.68 -55.81
CA GLU A 43 14.97 -10.94 -55.31
C GLU A 43 15.70 -11.38 -54.02
N GLU A 44 17.03 -11.25 -53.95
CA GLU A 44 17.81 -11.51 -52.73
C GLU A 44 17.44 -10.55 -51.59
N TYR A 45 17.29 -9.26 -51.89
CA TYR A 45 16.86 -8.25 -50.91
C TYR A 45 15.47 -8.55 -50.34
N ASN A 46 14.52 -8.92 -51.22
CA ASN A 46 13.17 -9.29 -50.80
C ASN A 46 13.19 -10.54 -49.91
N LYS A 47 13.96 -11.57 -50.28
CA LYS A 47 14.14 -12.78 -49.44
C LYS A 47 14.71 -12.44 -48.07
N LYS A 48 15.78 -11.64 -48.00
CA LYS A 48 16.36 -11.19 -46.72
C LYS A 48 15.40 -10.36 -45.89
N THR A 49 14.55 -9.56 -46.54
CA THR A 49 13.53 -8.74 -45.86
C THR A 49 12.44 -9.64 -45.27
N GLU A 50 11.98 -10.65 -46.01
CA GLU A 50 11.03 -11.65 -45.52
C GLU A 50 11.61 -12.45 -44.35
N GLU A 51 12.87 -12.89 -44.45
CA GLU A 51 13.57 -13.58 -43.36
C GLU A 51 13.67 -12.69 -42.11
N LEU A 52 14.04 -11.42 -42.26
CA LEU A 52 14.10 -10.46 -41.15
C LEU A 52 12.72 -10.26 -40.51
N ASN A 53 11.66 -10.14 -41.30
CA ASN A 53 10.30 -10.00 -40.80
C ASN A 53 9.85 -11.25 -40.03
N LYS A 54 10.22 -12.43 -40.53
CA LYS A 54 9.95 -13.71 -39.84
C LYS A 54 10.71 -13.81 -38.51
N ILE A 55 11.98 -13.40 -38.48
CA ILE A 55 12.78 -13.35 -37.25
C ILE A 55 12.16 -12.38 -36.24
N LYS A 56 11.77 -11.18 -36.66
CA LYS A 56 11.11 -10.19 -35.79
C LYS A 56 9.80 -10.72 -35.22
N TYR A 57 8.97 -11.36 -36.06
CA TYR A 57 7.74 -11.99 -35.61
C TYR A 57 8.02 -13.05 -34.56
N ASN A 58 8.93 -13.98 -34.82
CA ASN A 58 9.30 -15.05 -33.88
C ASN A 58 9.83 -14.49 -32.56
N LEU A 59 10.62 -13.41 -32.60
CA LEU A 59 11.17 -12.77 -31.39
C LEU A 59 10.07 -12.14 -30.55
N ASN A 60 9.11 -11.46 -31.18
CA ASN A 60 7.96 -10.90 -30.47
C ASN A 60 7.09 -12.00 -29.84
N THR A 61 6.79 -13.06 -30.59
CA THR A 61 6.01 -14.20 -30.06
C THR A 61 6.73 -14.90 -28.92
N ALA A 62 8.06 -15.09 -29.02
CA ALA A 62 8.86 -15.66 -27.95
C ALA A 62 8.83 -14.78 -26.69
N LYS A 63 8.91 -13.46 -26.85
CA LYS A 63 8.82 -12.50 -25.75
C LYS A 63 7.45 -12.55 -25.07
N GLU A 64 6.36 -12.50 -25.83
CA GLU A 64 5.00 -12.62 -25.27
C GLU A 64 4.80 -13.95 -24.53
N THR A 65 5.33 -15.04 -25.08
CA THR A 65 5.28 -16.36 -24.43
C THR A 65 6.06 -16.36 -23.12
N TYR A 66 7.25 -15.74 -23.11
CA TYR A 66 8.06 -15.61 -21.90
C TYR A 66 7.36 -14.79 -20.82
N ASP A 67 6.84 -13.62 -21.17
CA ASP A 67 6.17 -12.71 -20.23
C ASP A 67 4.92 -13.40 -19.62
N ASN A 68 4.16 -14.14 -20.43
CA ASN A 68 3.02 -14.93 -19.95
C ASN A 68 3.45 -16.05 -18.99
N LEU A 69 4.46 -16.86 -19.36
CA LEU A 69 4.98 -17.93 -18.50
C LEU A 69 5.55 -17.38 -17.19
N SER A 70 6.21 -16.23 -17.24
CA SER A 70 6.73 -15.55 -16.07
C SER A 70 5.60 -15.08 -15.14
N GLY A 71 4.51 -14.53 -15.70
CA GLY A 71 3.32 -14.17 -14.93
C GLY A 71 2.64 -15.37 -14.29
N GLU A 72 2.45 -16.45 -15.05
CA GLU A 72 1.90 -17.72 -14.53
C GLU A 72 2.78 -18.32 -13.43
N PHE A 73 4.10 -18.23 -13.58
CA PHE A 73 5.05 -18.67 -12.56
C PHE A 73 4.89 -17.86 -11.27
N GLN A 74 4.85 -16.53 -11.38
CA GLN A 74 4.66 -15.65 -10.23
C GLN A 74 3.33 -15.91 -9.52
N GLU A 75 2.23 -16.09 -10.26
CA GLU A 75 0.92 -16.42 -9.69
C GLU A 75 0.94 -17.77 -8.95
N LYS A 76 1.59 -18.77 -9.55
CA LYS A 76 1.62 -20.13 -9.00
C LYS A 76 2.55 -20.28 -7.79
N PHE A 77 3.71 -19.63 -7.82
CA PHE A 77 4.76 -19.83 -6.82
C PHE A 77 4.94 -18.64 -5.87
N GLY A 78 4.33 -17.50 -6.17
CA GLY A 78 4.34 -16.32 -5.29
C GLY A 78 5.60 -15.46 -5.41
N TYR A 79 6.52 -15.77 -6.33
CA TYR A 79 7.75 -15.01 -6.54
C TYR A 79 8.10 -14.81 -8.01
N ASP A 80 8.77 -13.69 -8.31
CA ASP A 80 9.19 -13.34 -9.66
C ASP A 80 10.57 -13.94 -9.95
N TYR A 81 10.60 -14.91 -10.87
CA TYR A 81 11.83 -15.57 -11.32
C TYR A 81 12.85 -14.59 -11.96
N ASN A 82 12.40 -13.42 -12.42
CA ASN A 82 13.28 -12.41 -13.02
C ASN A 82 13.98 -11.52 -11.97
N LEU A 83 13.50 -11.51 -10.73
CA LEU A 83 14.10 -10.74 -9.66
C LEU A 83 15.21 -11.54 -8.99
N SER A 84 16.25 -10.83 -8.55
CA SER A 84 17.17 -11.43 -7.58
C SER A 84 16.46 -11.65 -6.25
N GLN A 85 16.92 -12.65 -5.49
CA GLN A 85 16.38 -12.94 -4.15
C GLN A 85 16.40 -11.69 -3.24
N GLU A 86 17.45 -10.86 -3.34
CA GLU A 86 17.55 -9.62 -2.57
C GLU A 86 16.48 -8.58 -2.96
N GLU A 87 16.19 -8.44 -4.27
CA GLU A 87 15.16 -7.53 -4.76
C GLU A 87 13.76 -7.99 -4.35
N GLU A 88 13.51 -9.29 -4.42
CA GLU A 88 12.25 -9.87 -4.01
C GLU A 88 11.98 -9.69 -2.51
N LEU A 89 12.98 -9.99 -1.67
CA LEU A 89 12.90 -9.77 -0.23
C LEU A 89 12.69 -8.30 0.12
N ARG A 90 13.32 -7.38 -0.61
CA ARG A 90 13.13 -5.94 -0.44
C ARG A 90 11.71 -5.51 -0.81
N ASN A 91 11.20 -5.98 -1.95
CA ASN A 91 9.85 -5.67 -2.40
C ASN A 91 8.79 -6.21 -1.43
N PHE A 92 8.97 -7.45 -0.98
CA PHE A 92 8.09 -8.07 0.01
C PHE A 92 8.13 -7.33 1.35
N SER A 93 9.32 -6.97 1.84
CA SER A 93 9.46 -6.17 3.07
C SER A 93 8.78 -4.80 2.95
N MET A 94 8.92 -4.14 1.79
CA MET A 94 8.26 -2.86 1.53
C MET A 94 6.74 -2.99 1.50
N LEU A 95 6.21 -4.06 0.89
CA LEU A 95 4.80 -4.38 0.87
C LEU A 95 4.26 -4.56 2.31
N LYS A 96 4.94 -5.34 3.15
CA LYS A 96 4.55 -5.53 4.57
C LYS A 96 4.64 -4.26 5.41
N LYS A 97 5.64 -3.40 5.17
CA LYS A 97 5.74 -2.08 5.80
C LYS A 97 4.58 -1.16 5.40
N ASN A 98 4.19 -1.17 4.13
CA ASN A 98 3.04 -0.39 3.63
C ASN A 98 1.71 -0.92 4.19
N GLU A 99 1.49 -2.23 4.20
CA GLU A 99 0.31 -2.84 4.84
C GLU A 99 0.18 -2.41 6.30
N ASN A 100 1.27 -2.41 7.07
CA ASN A 100 1.26 -1.96 8.47
C ASN A 100 0.94 -0.48 8.63
N LYS A 101 1.39 0.36 7.70
CA LYS A 101 1.02 1.78 7.68
C LYS A 101 -0.48 1.96 7.42
N ASP A 102 -1.02 1.24 6.45
CA ASP A 102 -2.45 1.28 6.12
C ASP A 102 -3.31 0.77 7.29
N ILE A 103 -2.86 -0.28 7.99
CA ILE A 103 -3.52 -0.77 9.21
C ILE A 103 -3.58 0.31 10.29
N LEU A 104 -2.48 1.02 10.55
CA LEU A 104 -2.44 2.11 11.53
C LEU A 104 -3.42 3.23 11.14
N ASP A 105 -3.43 3.65 9.88
CA ASP A 105 -4.34 4.68 9.39
C ASP A 105 -5.82 4.25 9.52
N ASN A 106 -6.12 2.98 9.22
CA ASN A 106 -7.46 2.42 9.37
C ASN A 106 -7.89 2.32 10.83
N LEU A 107 -7.01 1.87 11.72
CA LEU A 107 -7.27 1.86 13.18
C LEU A 107 -7.58 3.26 13.68
N ARG A 108 -6.83 4.28 13.27
CA ARG A 108 -7.07 5.66 13.69
C ARG A 108 -8.42 6.18 13.22
N LYS A 109 -8.80 5.93 11.96
CA LYS A 109 -10.13 6.28 11.43
C LYS A 109 -11.23 5.57 12.19
N LEU A 110 -11.04 4.28 12.47
CA LEU A 110 -11.99 3.47 13.23
C LEU A 110 -12.20 4.05 14.63
N VAL A 111 -11.13 4.31 15.40
CA VAL A 111 -11.20 4.88 16.75
C VAL A 111 -11.88 6.26 16.74
N LYS A 112 -11.60 7.11 15.73
CA LYS A 112 -12.27 8.41 15.56
C LYS A 112 -13.79 8.32 15.46
N ASN A 113 -14.33 7.25 14.89
CA ASN A 113 -15.78 7.06 14.83
C ASN A 113 -16.41 6.86 16.22
N TYR A 114 -15.61 6.50 17.22
CA TYR A 114 -16.02 6.29 18.62
C TYR A 114 -15.68 7.49 19.52
N HIS A 115 -15.41 8.68 18.96
CA HIS A 115 -15.09 9.90 19.70
C HIS A 115 -16.02 10.20 20.89
N LYS A 116 -17.32 9.89 20.79
CA LYS A 116 -18.27 10.06 21.90
C LYS A 116 -17.83 9.41 23.23
N TYR A 117 -17.01 8.35 23.19
CA TYR A 117 -16.48 7.68 24.40
C TYR A 117 -15.36 8.46 25.08
N TYR A 118 -14.72 9.38 24.37
CA TYR A 118 -13.54 10.09 24.85
C TYR A 118 -13.57 11.60 24.53
N ASP A 119 -14.73 12.10 24.13
CA ASP A 119 -14.97 13.54 24.01
C ASP A 119 -14.97 14.19 25.40
N GLY A 120 -14.47 15.42 25.44
CA GLY A 120 -14.48 16.28 26.62
C GLY A 120 -13.14 16.99 26.80
N SER A 121 -13.20 18.22 27.30
CA SER A 121 -12.03 19.03 27.65
C SER A 121 -11.19 18.44 28.79
N ILE A 122 -11.75 17.48 29.53
CA ILE A 122 -11.12 16.91 30.72
C ILE A 122 -9.82 16.15 30.39
N TYR A 123 -9.70 15.51 29.21
CA TYR A 123 -8.51 14.75 28.82
C TYR A 123 -7.28 15.63 28.53
N THR A 124 -7.46 16.95 28.45
CA THR A 124 -6.37 17.92 28.24
C THR A 124 -6.14 18.82 29.46
N ASN A 125 -6.83 18.55 30.57
CA ASN A 125 -6.74 19.35 31.80
C ASN A 125 -5.61 18.81 32.70
N GLU A 126 -4.84 19.70 33.33
CA GLU A 126 -3.79 19.37 34.31
C GLU A 126 -4.29 18.47 35.46
N ILE A 127 -5.58 18.54 35.80
CA ILE A 127 -6.18 17.70 36.82
C ILE A 127 -6.36 16.26 36.37
N PHE A 128 -6.59 16.01 35.08
CA PHE A 128 -6.55 14.65 34.56
C PHE A 128 -5.13 14.08 34.71
N ASP A 129 -4.10 14.81 34.25
CA ASP A 129 -2.71 14.36 34.33
C ASP A 129 -2.26 14.07 35.77
N SER A 130 -2.58 14.99 36.70
CA SER A 130 -2.21 14.80 38.10
C SER A 130 -3.00 13.66 38.78
N THR A 131 -4.29 13.50 38.49
CA THR A 131 -5.09 12.37 39.03
C THR A 131 -4.61 11.03 38.46
N MET A 132 -4.28 11.00 37.17
CA MET A 132 -3.74 9.84 36.47
C MET A 132 -2.40 9.41 37.07
N SER A 133 -1.49 10.37 37.26
CA SER A 133 -0.17 10.16 37.87
C SER A 133 -0.27 9.66 39.32
N ASN A 134 -1.18 10.23 40.13
CA ASN A 134 -1.43 9.73 41.48
C ASN A 134 -1.96 8.30 41.47
N PHE A 135 -2.83 7.96 40.52
CA PHE A 135 -3.38 6.61 40.41
C PHE A 135 -2.33 5.58 39.98
N THR A 136 -1.50 5.89 38.98
CA THR A 136 -0.49 4.94 38.48
C THR A 136 0.65 4.73 39.49
N SER A 137 1.02 5.77 40.24
CA SER A 137 2.03 5.68 41.30
C SER A 137 1.59 4.83 42.50
N LEU A 138 0.30 4.52 42.67
CA LEU A 138 -0.15 3.56 43.70
C LEU A 138 0.50 2.18 43.56
N SER A 139 0.84 1.77 42.34
CA SER A 139 1.50 0.48 42.11
C SER A 139 2.93 0.43 42.64
N GLU A 140 3.55 1.59 42.86
CA GLU A 140 4.92 1.75 43.36
C GLU A 140 4.96 2.09 44.85
N ASP A 141 3.82 2.46 45.45
CA ASP A 141 3.75 2.84 46.86
C ASP A 141 3.71 1.62 47.79
N ILE A 142 4.78 1.48 48.58
CA ILE A 142 4.95 0.42 49.57
C ILE A 142 3.94 0.57 50.73
N ASN A 143 3.36 1.75 50.93
CA ASN A 143 2.42 2.06 52.01
C ASN A 143 0.98 2.31 51.54
N TYR A 144 0.47 1.51 50.60
CA TYR A 144 -0.91 1.64 50.09
C TYR A 144 -2.00 1.63 51.18
N GLU A 145 -1.72 1.08 52.36
CA GLU A 145 -2.63 1.08 53.52
C GLU A 145 -2.96 2.48 54.05
N GLN A 146 -2.21 3.52 53.65
CA GLN A 146 -2.48 4.91 54.03
C GLN A 146 -3.72 5.49 53.32
N TYR A 147 -4.13 4.92 52.19
CA TYR A 147 -5.27 5.38 51.41
C TYR A 147 -6.57 4.83 51.97
N LYS A 148 -7.20 5.59 52.88
CA LYS A 148 -8.50 5.22 53.48
C LYS A 148 -9.68 5.53 52.57
N ASP A 149 -9.53 6.52 51.70
CA ASP A 149 -10.56 6.93 50.74
C ASP A 149 -9.90 7.29 49.41
N ILE A 150 -9.68 6.27 48.58
CA ILE A 150 -9.02 6.38 47.27
C ILE A 150 -9.64 7.49 46.40
N VAL A 151 -10.96 7.71 46.49
CA VAL A 151 -11.65 8.72 45.67
C VAL A 151 -11.24 10.14 46.07
N ASN A 152 -11.09 10.39 47.36
CA ASN A 152 -10.63 11.68 47.87
C ASN A 152 -9.11 11.83 47.80
N ASP A 153 -8.38 10.79 48.22
CA ASP A 153 -6.93 10.81 48.34
C ASP A 153 -6.25 10.98 46.98
N LEU A 154 -6.81 10.39 45.92
CA LEU A 154 -6.34 10.59 44.54
C LEU A 154 -6.88 11.85 43.86
N LYS A 155 -7.76 12.61 44.53
CA LYS A 155 -8.46 13.79 43.98
C LYS A 155 -9.42 13.47 42.83
N ILE A 156 -9.95 12.25 42.78
CA ILE A 156 -10.93 11.83 41.76
C ILE A 156 -12.19 12.71 41.83
N ASN A 157 -12.65 13.07 43.03
CA ASN A 157 -13.81 13.98 43.17
C ASN A 157 -13.59 15.32 42.44
N LYS A 158 -12.40 15.92 42.60
CA LYS A 158 -12.05 17.16 41.92
C LYS A 158 -12.03 16.99 40.40
N PHE A 159 -11.46 15.88 39.92
CA PHE A 159 -11.47 15.52 38.50
C PHE A 159 -12.88 15.43 37.92
N ILE A 160 -13.80 14.75 38.62
CA ILE A 160 -15.19 14.59 38.16
C ILE A 160 -15.97 15.91 38.22
N ASP A 161 -15.72 16.75 39.22
CA ASP A 161 -16.37 18.05 39.36
C ASP A 161 -15.97 18.99 38.20
N GLU A 162 -14.72 18.94 37.75
CA GLU A 162 -14.23 19.76 36.63
C GLU A 162 -14.64 19.26 35.24
N ALA A 163 -15.13 18.02 35.12
CA ALA A 163 -15.69 17.53 33.88
C ALA A 163 -17.04 18.22 33.57
N ASN A 164 -17.00 19.19 32.64
CA ASN A 164 -18.14 20.05 32.28
C ASN A 164 -18.74 19.75 30.90
N ASP A 165 -18.10 18.89 30.12
CA ASP A 165 -18.51 18.50 28.77
C ASP A 165 -18.16 17.04 28.45
N GLY A 166 -18.61 16.56 27.30
CA GLY A 166 -18.24 15.24 26.77
C GLY A 166 -18.79 14.04 27.54
N ALA A 167 -18.08 12.92 27.43
CA ALA A 167 -18.52 11.61 27.94
C ALA A 167 -18.70 11.60 29.46
N ILE A 168 -17.71 12.12 30.20
CA ILE A 168 -17.71 12.12 31.66
C ILE A 168 -18.86 12.99 32.20
N PHE A 169 -19.05 14.20 31.66
CA PHE A 169 -20.17 15.06 32.05
C PHE A 169 -21.53 14.44 31.75
N TYR A 170 -21.68 13.83 30.56
CA TYR A 170 -22.90 13.13 30.18
C TYR A 170 -23.25 12.01 31.18
N LEU A 171 -22.28 11.14 31.49
CA LEU A 171 -22.47 10.01 32.39
C LEU A 171 -22.72 10.48 33.83
N LYS A 172 -21.99 11.51 34.30
CA LYS A 172 -22.18 12.16 35.60
C LYS A 172 -23.64 12.62 35.79
N ASN A 173 -24.17 13.39 34.85
CA ASN A 173 -25.50 13.96 34.96
C ASN A 173 -26.63 12.92 34.88
N LYS A 174 -26.42 11.83 34.15
CA LYS A 174 -27.43 10.77 34.01
C LYS A 174 -27.53 9.87 35.24
N ASN A 175 -26.51 9.87 36.11
CA ASN A 175 -26.33 8.88 37.17
C ASN A 175 -25.95 9.49 38.52
N ALA A 176 -26.22 10.78 38.76
CA ALA A 176 -25.78 11.51 39.96
C ALA A 176 -26.24 10.89 41.30
N ASP A 177 -27.29 10.07 41.27
CA ASP A 177 -27.81 9.32 42.42
C ASP A 177 -27.06 8.02 42.73
N LYS A 178 -26.15 7.59 41.84
CA LYS A 178 -25.44 6.32 41.96
C LYS A 178 -24.27 6.44 42.93
N LYS A 179 -24.21 5.48 43.87
CA LYS A 179 -23.04 5.26 44.74
C LYS A 179 -21.81 4.95 43.89
N ASP A 180 -20.62 5.35 44.34
CA ASP A 180 -19.33 5.02 43.73
C ASP A 180 -19.17 5.52 42.27
N LEU A 181 -20.08 6.36 41.76
CA LEU A 181 -20.07 6.90 40.39
C LEU A 181 -18.72 7.51 40.02
N ASN A 182 -18.14 8.33 40.90
CA ASN A 182 -16.92 9.05 40.61
C ASN A 182 -15.74 8.11 40.34
N LEU A 183 -15.67 6.97 41.03
CA LEU A 183 -14.67 5.94 40.77
C LEU A 183 -14.88 5.29 39.40
N TYR A 184 -16.13 4.91 39.07
CA TYR A 184 -16.44 4.35 37.75
C TYR A 184 -16.12 5.33 36.62
N LEU A 185 -16.46 6.60 36.77
CA LEU A 185 -16.17 7.64 35.78
C LEU A 185 -14.67 7.89 35.62
N PHE A 186 -13.90 7.80 36.72
CA PHE A 186 -12.44 7.89 36.64
C PHE A 186 -11.84 6.71 35.89
N ILE A 187 -12.24 5.48 36.20
CA ILE A 187 -11.78 4.28 35.48
C ILE A 187 -12.23 4.32 34.02
N TYR A 188 -13.41 4.86 33.74
CA TYR A 188 -13.88 5.10 32.38
C TYR A 188 -12.93 6.05 31.65
N ALA A 189 -12.63 7.21 32.24
CA ALA A 189 -11.69 8.19 31.70
C ALA A 189 -10.29 7.61 31.49
N TYR A 190 -9.85 6.74 32.41
CA TYR A 190 -8.57 6.03 32.30
C TYR A 190 -8.50 5.22 31.02
N TYR A 191 -9.45 4.31 30.78
CA TYR A 191 -9.41 3.46 29.59
C TYR A 191 -9.77 4.21 28.30
N SER A 192 -10.68 5.18 28.35
CA SER A 192 -11.05 5.98 27.18
C SER A 192 -9.92 6.94 26.73
N SER A 193 -9.00 7.31 27.62
CA SER A 193 -7.86 8.18 27.28
C SER A 193 -6.94 7.56 26.22
N ALA A 194 -6.75 6.24 26.25
CA ALA A 194 -5.97 5.55 25.22
C ALA A 194 -6.60 5.71 23.83
N LEU A 195 -7.93 5.70 23.73
CA LEU A 195 -8.64 5.95 22.46
C LEU A 195 -8.45 7.40 22.01
N LYS A 196 -8.57 8.36 22.94
CA LYS A 196 -8.34 9.80 22.68
C LYS A 196 -6.96 10.02 22.08
N PHE A 197 -5.91 9.65 22.80
CA PHE A 197 -4.52 9.88 22.41
C PHE A 197 -4.14 9.09 21.14
N PHE A 198 -4.61 7.84 21.00
CA PHE A 198 -4.42 7.08 19.76
C PHE A 198 -5.10 7.75 18.56
N SER A 199 -6.26 8.39 18.74
CA SER A 199 -6.94 9.11 17.66
C SER A 199 -6.19 10.38 17.23
N GLU A 200 -5.35 10.94 18.11
CA GLU A 200 -4.60 12.20 17.92
C GLU A 200 -3.16 12.03 17.43
N ASN A 201 -2.81 10.83 16.94
CA ASN A 201 -1.47 10.51 16.46
C ASN A 201 -0.41 10.33 17.55
N GLU A 202 -0.80 10.14 18.81
CA GLU A 202 0.16 9.73 19.83
C GLU A 202 0.64 8.29 19.59
N ASN A 203 1.85 8.02 20.09
CA ASN A 203 2.54 6.74 19.89
C ASN A 203 2.08 5.71 20.94
N ILE A 204 0.81 5.33 20.87
CA ILE A 204 0.24 4.27 21.70
C ILE A 204 0.34 2.94 20.94
N PRO A 205 0.96 1.90 21.52
CA PRO A 205 0.99 0.56 20.93
C PRO A 205 -0.43 0.01 20.71
N ILE A 206 -0.65 -0.70 19.59
CA ILE A 206 -1.97 -1.26 19.25
C ILE A 206 -2.47 -2.23 20.33
N TYR A 207 -1.58 -2.98 20.99
CA TYR A 207 -1.98 -3.86 22.09
C TYR A 207 -2.54 -3.10 23.31
N GLU A 208 -2.02 -1.90 23.60
CA GLU A 208 -2.51 -1.05 24.70
C GLU A 208 -3.86 -0.44 24.36
N LEU A 209 -4.03 0.00 23.10
CA LEU A 209 -5.33 0.42 22.59
C LEU A 209 -6.35 -0.72 22.73
N TYR A 210 -6.00 -1.92 22.28
CA TYR A 210 -6.89 -3.08 22.35
C TYR A 210 -7.27 -3.41 23.80
N ALA A 211 -6.28 -3.49 24.70
CA ALA A 211 -6.52 -3.77 26.12
C ALA A 211 -7.42 -2.70 26.75
N SER A 212 -7.20 -1.42 26.42
CA SER A 212 -8.04 -0.32 26.89
C SER A 212 -9.49 -0.44 26.41
N VAL A 213 -9.72 -0.79 25.13
CA VAL A 213 -11.09 -1.01 24.61
C VAL A 213 -11.77 -2.20 25.29
N VAL A 214 -11.05 -3.31 25.49
CA VAL A 214 -11.57 -4.49 26.23
C VAL A 214 -11.98 -4.10 27.65
N ASN A 215 -11.14 -3.35 28.35
CA ASN A 215 -11.42 -2.94 29.71
C ASN A 215 -12.56 -1.91 29.79
N LEU A 216 -12.64 -0.98 28.83
CA LEU A 216 -13.73 -0.02 28.72
C LEU A 216 -15.07 -0.74 28.45
N GLU A 217 -15.09 -1.72 27.55
CA GLU A 217 -16.27 -2.57 27.30
C GLU A 217 -16.72 -3.28 28.57
N ASN A 218 -15.79 -3.95 29.27
CA ASN A 218 -16.08 -4.68 30.51
C ASN A 218 -16.60 -3.74 31.61
N LEU A 219 -16.04 -2.53 31.70
CA LEU A 219 -16.52 -1.49 32.61
C LEU A 219 -17.94 -1.06 32.26
N CYS A 220 -18.23 -0.79 30.99
CA CYS A 220 -19.58 -0.45 30.53
C CYS A 220 -20.57 -1.58 30.84
N LYS A 221 -20.23 -2.84 30.57
CA LYS A 221 -21.06 -4.02 30.94
C LYS A 221 -21.36 -4.02 32.44
N LYS A 222 -20.32 -3.81 33.26
CA LYS A 222 -20.47 -3.77 34.71
C LYS A 222 -21.37 -2.62 35.18
N MET A 223 -21.22 -1.43 34.58
CA MET A 223 -22.06 -0.28 34.87
C MET A 223 -23.52 -0.54 34.45
N GLU A 224 -23.76 -1.16 33.30
CA GLU A 224 -25.09 -1.57 32.84
C GLU A 224 -25.74 -2.58 33.80
N ASP A 225 -25.00 -3.59 34.26
CA ASP A 225 -25.47 -4.57 35.25
C ASP A 225 -25.86 -3.90 36.58
N LEU A 226 -25.16 -2.84 36.97
CA LEU A 226 -25.47 -2.00 38.14
C LEU A 226 -26.53 -0.93 37.85
N SER A 227 -27.21 -1.04 36.71
CA SER A 227 -28.29 -0.17 36.25
C SER A 227 -27.88 1.30 36.09
N TYR A 228 -26.63 1.57 35.71
CA TYR A 228 -26.22 2.90 35.25
C TYR A 228 -26.77 3.14 33.84
N LYS A 229 -27.13 4.39 33.56
CA LYS A 229 -27.67 4.84 32.27
C LYS A 229 -26.52 5.31 31.38
N LEU A 230 -26.07 4.46 30.45
CA LEU A 230 -24.98 4.77 29.52
C LEU A 230 -25.45 5.33 28.16
N GLY A 231 -26.68 5.02 27.73
CA GLY A 231 -27.23 5.48 26.45
C GLY A 231 -26.41 4.97 25.25
N ASP A 232 -25.89 5.88 24.43
CA ASP A 232 -25.04 5.56 23.27
C ASP A 232 -23.64 5.03 23.68
N LEU A 233 -23.23 5.25 24.94
CA LEU A 233 -21.92 4.86 25.48
C LEU A 233 -21.94 3.42 26.06
N ASN A 234 -22.80 2.57 25.50
CA ASN A 234 -23.05 1.20 25.96
C ASN A 234 -21.93 0.22 25.57
N SER A 235 -21.95 -0.96 26.19
CA SER A 235 -20.96 -1.99 25.95
C SER A 235 -21.03 -2.64 24.56
N GLU A 236 -22.24 -2.78 24.01
CA GLU A 236 -22.47 -3.41 22.70
C GLU A 236 -21.72 -2.67 21.58
N ASN A 237 -21.76 -1.34 21.60
CA ASN A 237 -21.04 -0.51 20.64
C ASN A 237 -19.51 -0.73 20.71
N LEU A 238 -18.96 -0.90 21.92
CA LEU A 238 -17.53 -1.16 22.13
C LEU A 238 -17.10 -2.57 21.71
N GLU A 239 -18.00 -3.55 21.76
CA GLU A 239 -17.72 -4.90 21.30
C GLU A 239 -17.36 -4.92 19.80
N TYR A 240 -18.06 -4.13 18.98
CA TYR A 240 -17.71 -3.95 17.57
C TYR A 240 -16.31 -3.33 17.40
N LEU A 241 -15.99 -2.30 18.17
CA LEU A 241 -14.66 -1.66 18.12
C LEU A 241 -13.56 -2.66 18.50
N LYS A 242 -13.75 -3.39 19.60
CA LYS A 242 -12.82 -4.43 20.08
C LYS A 242 -12.53 -5.44 18.99
N ASN A 243 -13.55 -6.02 18.36
CA ASN A 243 -13.38 -7.09 17.38
C ASN A 243 -12.63 -6.60 16.14
N ASN A 244 -12.93 -5.39 15.67
CA ASN A 244 -12.22 -4.80 14.53
C ASN A 244 -10.75 -4.46 14.84
N ILE A 245 -10.47 -3.94 16.04
CA ILE A 245 -9.08 -3.70 16.47
C ILE A 245 -8.31 -5.01 16.55
N TYR A 246 -8.92 -6.07 17.09
CA TYR A 246 -8.26 -7.39 17.23
C TYR A 246 -7.78 -7.95 15.89
N GLU A 247 -8.63 -7.94 14.86
CA GLU A 247 -8.28 -8.49 13.53
C GLU A 247 -7.15 -7.68 12.87
N LEU A 248 -7.21 -6.35 12.97
CA LEU A 248 -6.17 -5.47 12.45
C LEU A 248 -4.85 -5.62 13.22
N MET A 249 -4.93 -5.74 14.55
CA MET A 249 -3.80 -5.95 15.45
C MET A 249 -3.07 -7.26 15.13
N LYS A 250 -3.81 -8.35 14.94
CA LYS A 250 -3.25 -9.66 14.59
C LYS A 250 -2.45 -9.60 13.29
N THR A 251 -3.00 -8.91 12.28
CA THR A 251 -2.33 -8.74 10.99
C THR A 251 -1.07 -7.87 11.13
N TYR A 252 -1.16 -6.76 11.88
CA TYR A 252 -0.04 -5.86 12.12
C TYR A 252 1.16 -6.56 12.79
N TYR A 253 0.91 -7.27 13.90
CA TYR A 253 1.98 -7.98 14.61
C TYR A 253 2.46 -9.21 13.84
N GLY A 254 1.60 -9.87 13.05
CA GLY A 254 2.02 -10.91 12.11
C GLY A 254 3.01 -10.39 11.08
N ASN A 255 2.72 -9.25 10.47
CA ASN A 255 3.61 -8.58 9.53
C ASN A 255 4.91 -8.12 10.19
N LEU A 256 4.87 -7.61 11.43
CA LEU A 256 6.09 -7.29 12.19
C LEU A 256 6.95 -8.54 12.46
N GLY A 257 6.33 -9.66 12.83
CA GLY A 257 7.05 -10.92 13.03
C GLY A 257 7.75 -11.40 11.75
N ILE A 258 7.07 -11.28 10.61
CA ILE A 258 7.67 -11.58 9.30
C ILE A 258 8.85 -10.65 9.02
N LEU A 259 8.68 -9.34 9.16
CA LEU A 259 9.75 -8.36 8.90
C LEU A 259 10.98 -8.61 9.79
N ASN A 260 10.78 -8.88 11.08
CA ASN A 260 11.86 -9.18 12.01
C ASN A 260 12.59 -10.50 11.68
N SER A 261 11.94 -11.42 10.96
CA SER A 261 12.58 -12.68 10.53
C SER A 261 13.38 -12.54 9.22
N LEU A 262 13.19 -11.43 8.51
CA LEU A 262 13.89 -11.10 7.26
C LEU A 262 15.10 -10.18 7.47
N GLU A 263 15.19 -9.54 8.64
CA GLU A 263 16.33 -8.74 9.12
C GLU A 263 17.40 -9.62 9.78
#